data_AF-A0A0U2YX80-F1
#
_entry.id   AF-A0A0U2YX80-F1
#
_cell.length_a   1.000
_cell.length_b   1.000
_cell.length_c   1.000
_cell.angle_alpha   90.00
_cell.angle_beta   90.00
_cell.angle_gamma   90.00
#
_symmetry.space_group_name_H-M   'P 1'
#
loop_
_entity.id
_entity.type
_entity.pdbx_description
1 polymer ?
#
loop_
_entity_poly.entity_id
_entity_poly.type
_entity_poly.pdbx_seq_one_letter_code
_entity_poly.pdbx_strand_id
1 'polypeptide(L)' 'MDYRPLGRSGLKISPICLGAMMFGGATDEATSSRIVARAREAGINFIDN' A
#
# COMPACT_ATOMS: atom_id res chain seq x y z
N MET A 1 -1.27 13.24 3.61
CA MET A 1 -2.24 12.15 3.84
C MET A 1 -2.81 12.30 5.24
N ASP A 2 -4.11 12.05 5.45
CA ASP A 2 -4.73 12.03 6.78
C ASP A 2 -4.81 10.58 7.30
N TYR A 3 -3.93 10.20 8.23
CA TYR A 3 -3.79 8.83 8.69
C TYR A 3 -4.77 8.48 9.82
N ARG A 4 -5.34 7.27 9.78
CA ARG A 4 -6.33 6.76 10.74
C ARG A 4 -5.74 5.65 11.63
N PRO A 5 -6.15 5.54 12.91
CA PRO A 5 -5.69 4.47 13.78
C PRO A 5 -6.21 3.11 13.32
N LEU A 6 -5.34 2.09 13.30
CA LEU A 6 -5.73 0.71 13.01
C LEU A 6 -6.09 -0.03 14.30
N GLY A 7 -7.37 0.02 14.67
CA GLY A 7 -7.89 -0.67 15.85
C GLY A 7 -7.09 -0.34 17.12
N ARG A 8 -6.67 -1.37 17.85
CA ARG A 8 -5.88 -1.25 19.10
C ARG A 8 -4.37 -1.48 18.88
N SER A 9 -3.90 -1.50 17.63
CA SER A 9 -2.51 -1.84 17.30
C SER A 9 -1.49 -0.73 17.57
N GLY A 10 -1.96 0.51 17.77
CA GLY A 10 -1.09 1.69 17.85
C GLY A 10 -0.58 2.19 16.49
N LEU A 11 -0.90 1.50 15.39
CA LEU A 11 -0.52 1.91 14.03
C LEU A 11 -1.45 3.01 13.50
N LYS A 12 -0.90 3.90 12.67
CA LYS A 12 -1.65 4.89 11.88
C LYS A 12 -1.49 4.57 10.39
N ILE A 13 -2.60 4.33 9.72
CA ILE A 13 -2.65 3.87 8.33
C ILE A 13 -3.34 4.88 7.40
N SER A 14 -3.01 4.86 6.12
CA SER A 14 -3.72 5.64 5.12
C SER A 14 -5.17 5.16 5.00
N PRO A 15 -6.14 6.06 4.74
CA PRO A 15 -7.56 5.71 4.60
C PRO A 15 -7.86 4.87 3.35
N ILE A 16 -6.90 4.80 2.43
CA ILE A 16 -6.89 3.91 1.27
C ILE A 16 -5.73 2.91 1.40
N CYS A 17 -5.94 1.71 0.89
CA CYS A 17 -4.99 0.61 0.87
C CYS A 17 -4.51 0.36 -0.57
N LEU A 18 -3.25 -0.05 -0.74
CA LEU A 18 -2.74 -0.62 -1.98
C LEU A 18 -2.96 -2.15 -1.96
N GLY A 19 -3.86 -2.65 -2.80
CA GLY A 19 -4.01 -4.09 -3.04
C GLY A 19 -2.89 -4.65 -3.91
N ALA A 20 -2.37 -5.81 -3.57
CA ALA A 20 -1.20 -6.45 -4.18
C ALA A 20 -1.48 -7.82 -4.82
N MET A 21 -2.73 -8.28 -4.89
CA MET A 21 -3.11 -9.63 -5.35
C MET A 21 -2.57 -10.06 -6.73
N MET A 22 -2.22 -9.10 -7.61
CA MET A 22 -1.71 -9.37 -8.96
C MET A 22 -0.17 -9.33 -9.06
N PHE A 23 0.52 -8.90 -7.99
CA PHE A 23 1.97 -8.73 -7.97
C PHE A 23 2.66 -10.10 -7.99
N GLY A 24 3.68 -10.25 -8.85
CA GLY A 24 4.35 -11.52 -9.11
C GLY A 24 3.61 -12.44 -10.10
N GLY A 25 2.42 -12.05 -10.55
CA GLY A 25 1.65 -12.72 -11.60
C GLY A 25 1.52 -11.84 -12.84
N ALA A 26 0.31 -11.34 -13.11
CA ALA A 26 0.07 -10.44 -14.24
C ALA A 26 0.82 -9.09 -14.11
N THR A 27 1.17 -8.70 -12.88
CA THR A 27 2.02 -7.55 -12.61
C THR A 27 3.41 -8.03 -12.22
N ASP A 28 4.39 -7.88 -13.12
CA ASP A 28 5.77 -8.29 -12.88
C ASP A 28 6.45 -7.49 -11.75
N GLU A 29 7.64 -7.93 -11.34
CA GLU A 29 8.40 -7.35 -10.23
C GLU A 29 8.76 -5.87 -10.47
N ALA A 30 9.18 -5.52 -11.69
CA ALA A 30 9.54 -4.15 -12.03
C ALA A 30 8.33 -3.21 -11.97
N THR A 31 7.18 -3.66 -12.47
CA THR A 31 5.93 -2.90 -12.49
C THR A 31 5.35 -2.78 -11.08
N SER A 32 5.29 -3.87 -10.33
CA SER A 32 4.82 -3.86 -8.94
C SER A 32 5.68 -2.96 -8.06
N SER A 33 7.02 -3.00 -8.20
CA SER A 33 7.94 -2.10 -7.49
C SER A 33 7.66 -0.62 -7.80
N ARG A 34 7.40 -0.28 -9.06
CA ARG A 34 6.99 1.08 -9.45
C ARG A 34 5.66 1.50 -8.85
N ILE A 35 4.67 0.60 -8.81
CA ILE A 35 3.36 0.87 -8.20
C ILE A 35 3.53 1.13 -6.70
N VAL A 36 4.30 0.31 -5.98
CA VAL A 36 4.58 0.49 -4.55
C VAL A 36 5.30 1.82 -4.29
N ALA A 37 6.31 2.16 -5.11
CA ALA A 37 7.01 3.44 -5.00
C ALA A 37 6.04 4.62 -5.15
N ARG A 38 5.16 4.57 -6.16
CA ARG A 38 4.18 5.63 -6.40
C ARG A 38 3.14 5.75 -5.29
N ALA A 39 2.67 4.63 -4.75
CA ALA A 39 1.76 4.62 -3.61
C ALA A 39 2.40 5.28 -2.38
N ARG A 40 3.67 4.96 -2.11
CA ARG A 40 4.42 5.56 -1.01
C ARG A 40 4.63 7.06 -1.18
N GLU A 41 4.96 7.53 -2.39
CA GLU A 41 5.04 8.97 -2.71
C GLU A 41 3.71 9.69 -2.44
N ALA A 42 2.58 9.04 -2.69
CA ALA A 42 1.25 9.58 -2.38
C ALA A 42 0.89 9.52 -0.87
N GLY A 43 1.77 8.95 -0.03
CA GLY A 43 1.56 8.80 1.40
C GLY A 43 0.75 7.58 1.80
N ILE A 44 0.54 6.62 0.90
CA ILE A 44 -0.07 5.32 1.23
C ILE A 44 0.97 4.48 1.99
N ASN A 45 0.57 3.96 3.15
CA ASN A 45 1.41 3.11 4.00
C ASN A 45 0.72 1.80 4.40
N PHE A 46 -0.44 1.51 3.82
CA PHE A 46 -1.20 0.30 4.04
C PHE A 46 -1.26 -0.51 2.74
N ILE A 47 -0.72 -1.74 2.80
CA ILE A 47 -0.66 -2.68 1.68
C ILE A 47 -1.36 -3.97 2.13
N ASP A 48 -2.20 -4.51 1.27
CA ASP A 48 -2.98 -5.73 1.48
C ASP A 48 -2.78 -6.68 0.30
N ASN A 49 -2.77 -7.99 0.55
CA ASN A 49 -2.51 -9.01 -0.46
C ASN A 49 -3.55 -10.12 -0.39
#